data_AF-A0A3D0JLJ7-F1
#
_entry.id   AF-A0A3D0JLJ7-F1
#
_cell.length_a   1.000
_cell.length_b   1.000
_cell.length_c   1.000
_cell.angle_alpha   90.00
_cell.angle_beta   90.00
_cell.angle_gamma   90.00
#
_symmetry.space_group_name_H-M   'P 1'
#
loop_
_entity.id
_entity.type
_entity.pdbx_description
1 polymer ?
#
loop_
_entity_poly.entity_id
_entity_poly.type
_entity_poly.pdbx_seq_one_letter_code
_entity_poly.pdbx_strand_id
1 'polypeptide(L)'
;LLLDVQALRPRGGELYTVLAELYSNALEHGVMGLDSSLKQDASGFAEYYRERRLRLASLRDGYVRFHLQMLPEANGGRLIVQVEDSGPGFDPARVIDTADDALSGRGLALVRELSDGFSRCPDGRGVSVEFCWSTEA
;
A
#
# COMPACT_ATOMS: atom_id res chain seq x y z
N LEU A 1 -5.14 -0.09 -18.47
CA LEU A 1 -6.41 0.19 -17.77
C LEU A 1 -6.39 1.51 -17.00
N LEU A 2 -5.56 1.69 -15.94
CA LEU A 2 -5.48 2.99 -15.24
C LEU A 2 -4.78 4.09 -16.05
N LEU A 3 -3.70 3.76 -16.77
CA LEU A 3 -2.98 4.70 -17.65
C LEU A 3 -3.70 4.97 -18.98
N ASP A 4 -4.81 4.28 -19.25
CA ASP A 4 -5.65 4.57 -20.41
C ASP A 4 -6.45 5.86 -20.18
N VAL A 5 -6.64 6.26 -18.92
CA VAL A 5 -7.11 7.60 -18.56
C VAL A 5 -5.95 8.56 -18.74
N GLN A 6 -6.00 9.32 -19.83
CA GLN A 6 -4.92 10.25 -20.21
C GLN A 6 -4.55 11.20 -19.07
N ALA A 7 -5.54 11.63 -18.28
CA ALA A 7 -5.34 12.56 -17.18
C ALA A 7 -4.55 11.98 -15.99
N LEU A 8 -4.47 10.65 -15.85
CA LEU A 8 -3.64 9.99 -14.83
C LEU A 8 -2.20 9.73 -15.30
N ARG A 9 -1.92 9.85 -16.60
CA ARG A 9 -0.57 9.56 -17.15
C ARG A 9 0.54 10.40 -16.53
N PRO A 10 0.36 11.72 -16.28
CA PRO A 10 1.41 12.52 -15.64
C PRO A 10 1.84 11.96 -14.28
N ARG A 11 0.92 11.31 -13.57
CA ARG A 11 1.14 10.69 -12.25
C ARG A 11 1.40 9.18 -12.33
N GLY A 12 1.64 8.64 -13.52
CA GLY A 12 1.77 7.19 -13.72
C GLY A 12 2.88 6.54 -12.90
N GLY A 13 4.00 7.25 -12.71
CA GLY A 13 5.12 6.77 -11.89
C GLY A 13 4.79 6.74 -10.40
N GLU A 14 4.07 7.76 -9.91
CA GLU A 14 3.59 7.84 -8.53
C GLU A 14 2.58 6.72 -8.25
N LEU A 15 1.61 6.55 -9.16
CA LEU A 15 0.60 5.50 -9.07
C LEU A 15 1.23 4.10 -9.07
N TYR A 16 2.21 3.85 -9.93
CA TYR A 16 2.93 2.57 -9.95
C TYR A 16 3.65 2.31 -8.63
N THR A 17 4.36 3.31 -8.13
CA THR A 17 5.10 3.23 -6.86
C THR A 17 4.15 2.92 -5.71
N VAL A 18 3.05 3.65 -5.60
CA VAL A 18 2.05 3.46 -4.55
C VAL A 18 1.41 2.08 -4.65
N LEU A 19 1.00 1.63 -5.84
CA LEU A 19 0.43 0.29 -6.02
C LEU A 19 1.41 -0.82 -5.64
N ALA A 20 2.69 -0.67 -5.99
CA ALA A 20 3.73 -1.64 -5.65
C ALA A 20 3.95 -1.71 -4.13
N GLU A 21 4.03 -0.56 -3.45
CA GLU A 21 4.18 -0.50 -2.00
C GLU A 21 2.94 -1.06 -1.27
N LEU A 22 1.73 -0.70 -1.71
CA LEU A 22 0.48 -1.22 -1.15
C LEU A 22 0.38 -2.74 -1.32
N TYR A 23 0.72 -3.26 -2.50
CA TYR A 23 0.76 -4.70 -2.75
C TYR A 23 1.78 -5.41 -1.88
N SER A 24 3.01 -4.87 -1.79
CA SER A 24 4.08 -5.47 -0.99
C SER A 24 3.67 -5.55 0.48
N ASN A 25 3.09 -4.46 1.02
CA ASN A 25 2.63 -4.42 2.40
C ASN A 25 1.50 -5.43 2.65
N ALA A 26 0.50 -5.49 1.77
CA ALA A 26 -0.62 -6.41 1.88
C ALA A 26 -0.18 -7.88 1.81
N LEU A 27 0.73 -8.22 0.88
CA LEU A 27 1.25 -9.57 0.74
C LEU A 27 2.14 -9.98 1.91
N GLU A 28 3.11 -9.12 2.27
CA GLU A 28 4.12 -9.45 3.28
C GLU A 28 3.53 -9.45 4.68
N HIS A 29 2.80 -8.41 5.04
CA HIS A 29 2.29 -8.24 6.41
C HIS A 29 0.90 -8.81 6.58
N GLY A 30 0.01 -8.61 5.61
CA GLY A 30 -1.35 -9.13 5.65
C GLY A 30 -1.38 -10.64 5.43
N VAL A 31 -1.07 -11.07 4.21
CA VAL A 31 -1.20 -12.47 3.78
C VAL A 31 -0.17 -13.37 4.44
N MET A 32 1.11 -12.99 4.44
CA MET A 32 2.19 -13.82 4.99
C MET A 32 2.44 -13.59 6.49
N GLY A 33 1.86 -12.56 7.11
CA GLY A 33 2.06 -12.24 8.53
C GLY A 33 3.52 -11.98 8.90
N LEU A 34 4.34 -11.52 7.93
CA LEU A 34 5.76 -11.30 8.12
C LEU A 34 5.97 -10.09 9.03
N ASP A 35 6.81 -10.21 10.05
CA ASP A 35 7.05 -9.12 10.98
C ASP A 35 8.17 -8.19 10.46
N SER A 36 7.84 -6.92 10.26
CA SER A 36 8.77 -5.87 9.85
C SER A 36 9.73 -5.45 10.97
N SER A 37 9.47 -5.82 12.22
CA SER A 37 10.36 -5.58 13.37
C SER A 37 11.73 -6.25 13.22
N LEU A 38 11.86 -7.23 12.31
CA LEU A 38 13.14 -7.87 11.99
C LEU A 38 14.08 -6.95 11.18
N LYS A 39 13.61 -5.84 10.59
CA LYS A 39 14.43 -4.93 9.76
C LYS A 39 15.29 -3.94 10.56
N GLN A 40 15.61 -4.22 11.82
CA GLN A 40 16.32 -3.27 12.70
C GLN A 40 17.84 -3.28 12.52
N ASP A 41 18.42 -4.37 12.02
CA ASP A 41 19.86 -4.48 11.74
C ASP A 41 20.17 -5.41 10.54
N ALA A 42 21.43 -5.47 10.11
CA ALA A 42 21.85 -6.25 8.93
C ALA A 42 21.57 -7.76 9.06
N SER A 43 21.70 -8.33 10.26
CA SER A 43 21.36 -9.73 10.53
C SER A 43 19.86 -9.97 10.43
N GLY A 44 19.06 -9.07 10.98
CA GLY A 44 17.60 -9.11 10.92
C GLY A 44 17.07 -8.93 9.50
N PHE A 45 17.76 -8.16 8.65
CA PHE A 45 17.44 -8.10 7.21
C PHE A 45 17.61 -9.44 6.50
N ALA A 46 18.73 -10.14 6.72
CA ALA A 46 18.97 -11.43 6.10
C ALA A 46 17.90 -12.45 6.53
N GLU A 47 17.54 -12.42 7.82
CA GLU A 47 16.50 -13.26 8.40
C GLU A 47 15.11 -12.94 7.85
N TYR A 48 14.75 -11.66 7.75
CA TYR A 48 13.52 -11.20 7.13
C TYR A 48 13.37 -11.73 5.70
N TYR A 49 14.42 -11.66 4.88
CA TYR A 49 14.38 -12.18 3.51
C TYR A 49 14.33 -13.71 3.46
N ARG A 50 14.92 -14.41 4.43
CA ARG A 50 14.82 -15.86 4.56
C ARG A 50 13.37 -16.27 4.85
N GLU A 51 12.76 -15.67 5.87
CA GLU A 51 11.37 -15.90 6.26
C GLU A 51 10.40 -15.55 5.12
N ARG A 52 10.60 -14.41 4.45
CA ARG A 52 9.82 -14.02 3.27
C ARG A 52 9.80 -15.10 2.20
N ARG A 53 10.97 -15.65 1.84
CA ARG A 53 11.06 -16.72 0.83
C ARG A 53 10.34 -17.99 1.29
N LEU A 54 10.51 -18.38 2.56
CA LEU A 54 9.90 -19.59 3.10
C LEU A 54 8.37 -19.50 3.14
N ARG A 55 7.84 -18.38 3.64
CA ARG A 55 6.39 -18.16 3.73
C ARG A 55 5.74 -18.05 2.35
N LEU A 56 6.41 -17.38 1.40
CA LEU A 56 5.91 -17.31 0.03
C LEU A 56 5.91 -18.70 -0.64
N ALA A 57 6.93 -19.51 -0.41
CA ALA A 57 7.02 -20.87 -0.95
C ALA A 57 6.00 -21.85 -0.33
N SER A 58 5.56 -21.60 0.91
CA SER A 58 4.57 -22.43 1.62
C SER A 58 3.14 -21.89 1.54
N LEU A 59 2.93 -20.72 0.95
CA LEU A 59 1.62 -20.09 0.83
C LEU A 59 0.72 -20.91 -0.09
N ARG A 60 -0.39 -21.42 0.46
CA ARG A 60 -1.39 -22.20 -0.29
C ARG A 60 -2.55 -21.35 -0.76
N ASP A 61 -3.00 -20.46 0.13
CA ASP A 61 -4.19 -19.64 -0.06
C ASP A 61 -3.92 -18.24 0.47
N GLY A 62 -4.53 -17.25 -0.16
CA GLY A 62 -4.45 -15.85 0.23
C GLY A 62 -4.81 -14.94 -0.93
N TYR A 63 -5.19 -13.70 -0.63
CA TYR A 63 -5.42 -12.70 -1.66
C TYR A 63 -4.93 -11.33 -1.24
N VAL A 64 -4.56 -10.54 -2.25
CA VAL A 64 -4.51 -9.09 -2.20
C VAL A 64 -5.49 -8.60 -3.26
N ARG A 65 -6.44 -7.76 -2.86
CA ARG A 65 -7.47 -7.23 -3.76
C ARG A 65 -7.37 -5.71 -3.78
N PHE A 66 -7.32 -5.17 -4.98
CA PHE A 66 -7.44 -3.74 -5.23
C PHE A 66 -8.87 -3.42 -5.66
N HIS A 67 -9.48 -2.45 -5.00
CA HIS A 67 -10.70 -1.79 -5.44
C HIS A 67 -10.31 -0.45 -6.03
N LEU A 68 -10.73 -0.21 -7.26
CA LEU A 68 -10.42 1.00 -8.01
C LEU A 68 -11.73 1.71 -8.32
N GLN A 69 -11.90 2.91 -7.78
CA GLN A 69 -13.07 3.73 -8.05
C GLN A 69 -12.65 5.04 -8.67
N MET A 70 -13.21 5.32 -9.85
CA MET A 70 -13.01 6.58 -10.54
C MET A 70 -14.22 7.48 -10.32
N LEU A 71 -13.99 8.66 -9.76
CA LEU A 71 -15.00 9.67 -9.52
C LEU A 71 -14.73 10.86 -10.44
N PRO A 72 -15.56 11.09 -11.47
CA PRO A 72 -15.48 12.31 -12.26
C PRO A 72 -15.90 13.50 -11.38
N GLU A 73 -15.14 14.58 -11.46
CA GLU A 73 -15.42 15.85 -10.76
C GLU A 73 -15.54 16.98 -11.78
N ALA A 74 -16.13 18.12 -11.39
CA ALA A 74 -16.47 19.20 -12.33
C ALA A 74 -15.26 19.70 -13.15
N ASN A 75 -14.07 19.75 -12.55
CA ASN A 75 -12.84 20.24 -13.18
C ASN A 75 -11.76 19.16 -13.28
N GLY A 76 -12.14 17.88 -13.30
CA GLY A 76 -11.19 16.79 -13.40
C GLY A 76 -11.74 15.50 -12.84
N GLY A 77 -11.01 14.89 -11.92
CA GLY A 77 -11.50 13.70 -11.25
C GLY A 77 -10.56 13.15 -10.21
N ARG A 78 -10.99 12.06 -9.61
CA ARG A 78 -10.32 11.38 -8.53
C ARG A 78 -10.32 9.88 -8.75
N LEU A 79 -9.19 9.25 -8.48
CA LEU A 79 -9.05 7.81 -8.38
C LEU A 79 -8.88 7.47 -6.91
N ILE A 80 -9.81 6.67 -6.39
CA ILE A 80 -9.71 6.06 -5.08
C ILE A 80 -9.20 4.64 -5.28
N VAL A 81 -8.09 4.31 -4.63
CA VAL A 81 -7.48 2.98 -4.63
C VAL A 81 -7.54 2.44 -3.21
N GLN A 82 -8.33 1.39 -3.00
CA GLN A 82 -8.36 0.67 -1.75
C GLN A 82 -7.68 -0.69 -1.93
N VAL A 83 -6.81 -1.07 -1.00
CA VAL A 83 -6.23 -2.40 -0.93
C VAL A 83 -6.77 -3.14 0.29
N GLU A 84 -7.16 -4.39 0.10
CA GLU A 84 -7.53 -5.32 1.16
C GLU A 84 -6.80 -6.65 0.96
N ASP A 85 -6.62 -7.39 2.05
CA ASP A 85 -5.99 -8.71 2.01
C ASP A 85 -6.73 -9.73 2.87
N SER A 86 -6.35 -11.00 2.73
CA SER A 86 -6.93 -12.12 3.47
C SER A 86 -6.35 -12.31 4.88
N GLY A 87 -5.47 -11.43 5.32
CA GLY A 87 -4.83 -11.46 6.62
C GLY A 87 -5.78 -11.11 7.76
N PRO A 88 -5.28 -11.14 9.01
CA PRO A 88 -6.07 -10.87 10.20
C PRO A 88 -6.47 -9.38 10.35
N GLY A 89 -6.00 -8.50 9.46
CA GLY A 89 -6.09 -7.05 9.60
C GLY A 89 -5.04 -6.49 10.56
N PHE A 90 -5.10 -5.18 10.78
CA PHE A 90 -4.22 -4.47 11.70
C PHE A 90 -5.03 -3.55 12.63
N ASP A 91 -4.47 -3.25 13.80
CA ASP A 91 -5.02 -2.23 14.68
C ASP A 91 -4.78 -0.84 14.07
N PRO A 92 -5.83 -0.12 13.63
CA PRO A 92 -5.67 1.19 13.01
C PRO A 92 -5.00 2.21 13.94
N ALA A 93 -5.12 2.05 15.26
CA ALA A 93 -4.50 2.96 16.22
C ALA A 93 -2.98 2.77 16.31
N ARG A 94 -2.48 1.54 16.16
CA ARG A 94 -1.04 1.22 16.27
C ARG A 94 -0.21 1.63 15.06
N VAL A 95 -0.83 1.81 13.90
CA VAL A 95 -0.16 2.24 12.66
C VAL A 95 -0.06 3.78 12.57
N ILE A 96 -0.54 4.52 13.57
CA ILE A 96 -0.44 5.99 13.63
C ILE A 96 1.02 6.44 13.85
N ASP A 97 1.80 5.69 14.63
CA ASP A 97 3.09 6.14 15.16
C ASP A 97 4.34 5.61 14.44
N THR A 98 4.21 4.74 13.44
CA THR A 98 5.40 4.19 12.73
C THR A 98 6.01 5.16 11.72
N ALA A 99 5.75 6.47 11.86
CA ALA A 99 6.41 7.51 11.06
C ALA A 99 7.85 7.75 11.53
N ASP A 100 8.20 7.43 12.78
CA ASP A 100 9.43 7.93 13.40
C ASP A 100 10.47 6.88 13.85
N ASP A 101 10.24 5.56 13.71
CA ASP A 101 11.23 4.56 14.16
C ASP A 101 11.71 3.56 13.10
N ALA A 102 12.99 3.75 12.73
CA ALA A 102 13.98 2.82 12.19
C ALA A 102 13.52 1.77 11.15
N LEU A 103 13.93 2.01 9.88
CA LEU A 103 13.94 1.11 8.70
C LEU A 103 12.62 0.44 8.27
N SER A 104 11.62 0.37 9.15
CA SER A 104 10.24 -0.03 8.91
C SER A 104 9.37 1.23 8.69
N GLY A 105 8.29 1.13 7.92
CA GLY A 105 7.36 2.26 7.72
C GLY A 105 7.68 3.24 6.58
N ARG A 106 8.87 3.19 5.96
CA ARG A 106 9.22 4.04 4.80
C ARG A 106 8.25 3.91 3.62
N GLY A 107 7.75 2.69 3.37
CA GLY A 107 6.79 2.44 2.30
C GLY A 107 5.48 3.20 2.49
N LEU A 108 4.92 3.18 3.70
CA LEU A 108 3.69 3.94 4.00
C LEU A 108 3.94 5.46 4.03
N ALA A 109 5.11 5.91 4.45
CA ALA A 109 5.49 7.32 4.36
C ALA A 109 5.55 7.78 2.89
N LEU A 110 6.17 6.99 2.01
CA LEU A 110 6.21 7.24 0.57
C LEU A 110 4.81 7.23 -0.05
N VAL A 111 3.95 6.30 0.36
CA VAL A 111 2.55 6.25 -0.10
C VAL A 111 1.81 7.54 0.28
N ARG A 112 1.99 8.04 1.51
CA ARG A 112 1.39 9.31 1.95
C ARG A 112 1.94 10.52 1.20
N GLU A 113 3.23 10.52 0.86
CA GLU A 113 3.87 11.60 0.11
C GLU A 113 3.37 11.67 -1.33
N LEU A 114 3.17 10.52 -1.98
CA LEU A 114 2.82 10.43 -3.40
C LEU A 114 1.31 10.46 -3.68
N SER A 115 0.47 10.38 -2.65
CA SER A 115 -0.99 10.42 -2.77
C SER A 115 -1.56 11.73 -2.24
N ASP A 116 -2.73 12.12 -2.73
CA ASP A 116 -3.40 13.36 -2.29
C ASP A 116 -4.28 13.11 -1.05
N GLY A 117 -4.60 11.84 -0.80
CA GLY A 117 -5.36 11.40 0.37
C GLY A 117 -4.90 10.01 0.79
N PHE A 118 -4.82 9.79 2.10
CA PHE A 118 -4.52 8.50 2.70
C PHE A 118 -5.45 8.29 3.90
N SER A 119 -6.14 7.17 3.92
CA SER A 119 -6.98 6.77 5.05
C SER A 119 -6.88 5.26 5.28
N ARG A 120 -7.25 4.83 6.48
CA ARG A 120 -7.34 3.42 6.84
C ARG A 120 -8.79 3.00 6.83
N CYS A 121 -9.06 1.78 6.38
CA CYS A 121 -10.40 1.23 6.47
C CYS A 121 -10.77 1.08 7.96
N PRO A 122 -11.95 1.54 8.41
CA PRO A 122 -12.35 1.48 9.82
C PRO A 122 -12.39 0.07 10.41
N ASP A 123 -12.53 -0.94 9.56
CA ASP A 123 -12.50 -2.36 9.94
C ASP A 123 -11.08 -2.94 10.11
N GLY A 124 -10.04 -2.12 9.88
CA GLY A 124 -8.64 -2.54 9.98
C GLY A 124 -8.18 -3.48 8.87
N ARG A 125 -8.98 -3.67 7.81
CA ARG A 125 -8.70 -4.67 6.75
C ARG A 125 -8.03 -4.09 5.51
N GLY A 126 -7.60 -2.83 5.55
CA GLY A 126 -7.04 -2.19 4.38
C GLY A 126 -6.68 -0.73 4.56
N VAL A 127 -6.13 -0.17 3.49
CA VAL A 127 -5.85 1.26 3.36
C VAL A 127 -6.45 1.77 2.05
N SER A 128 -6.82 3.04 2.04
CA SER A 128 -7.39 3.74 0.89
C SER A 128 -6.55 4.97 0.59
N VAL A 129 -6.19 5.15 -0.68
CA VAL A 129 -5.45 6.31 -1.16
C VAL A 129 -6.17 6.99 -2.31
N GLU A 130 -5.91 8.28 -2.47
CA GLU A 130 -6.57 9.12 -3.47
C GLU A 130 -5.54 9.78 -4.40
N PHE A 131 -5.86 9.82 -5.69
CA PHE A 131 -5.14 10.58 -6.71
C PHE A 131 -6.12 11.46 -7.46
N CYS A 132 -5.96 12.76 -7.33
CA CYS A 132 -6.73 13.79 -8.01
C CYS A 132 -5.96 14.27 -9.26
N TRP A 133 -6.72 14.71 -10.25
CA TRP A 133 -6.19 15.44 -11.40
C TRP A 133 -7.16 16.55 -11.80
N SER A 134 -6.62 17.56 -12.46
CA SER A 134 -7.41 18.60 -13.13
C SER A 134 -7.47 18.32 -14.63
N THR A 135 -8.59 18.65 -15.27
CA THR A 135 -8.72 18.71 -16.74
C THR A 135 -8.43 20.09 -17.31
N GLU A 136 -8.18 21.09 -16.47
CA GLU A 136 -7.73 22.41 -16.92
C GLU A 136 -6.23 22.38 -17.22
N ALA A 137 -5.90 22.67 -18.48
CA ALA A 137 -4.55 22.91 -18.99
C ALA A 137 -4.38 24.40 -19.30
#